data_AF-A0A944K8M8-F1
#
_entry.id   AF-A0A944K8M8-F1
#
_cell.length_a   1.000
_cell.length_b   1.000
_cell.length_c   1.000
_cell.angle_alpha   90.00
_cell.angle_beta   90.00
_cell.angle_gamma   90.00
#
_symmetry.space_group_name_H-M   'P 1'
#
loop_
_entity.id
_entity.type
_entity.pdbx_description
1 polymer ?
#
loop_
_entity_poly.entity_id
_entity_poly.type
_entity_poly.pdbx_seq_one_letter_code
_entity_poly.pdbx_strand_id
1 'polypeptide(L)'
;MADTADYKVEVRTQALADATTVAPYTVTSGEGTSTHTINQTGTAAWKQLGTSQLDFAKGNAGKIVLGDTGDSTKKTVADAVRLVNAAQIRKDKGEYNQWHNFRVADTVQKWVSGTAANHGFVIKAVDESSTALTGGPRYEAGDGDYGGETSTIPRLTVSYGKVGTSLNSPTVVHSTGPELSW
;
A
#
# COMPACT_ATOMS: atom_id res chain seq x y z
N MET A 1 -12.88 3.73 -0.08
CA MET A 1 -11.45 4.07 -0.02
C MET A 1 -11.27 5.56 0.24
N ALA A 2 -10.27 5.91 1.05
CA ALA A 2 -9.87 7.30 1.29
C ALA A 2 -9.12 7.90 0.08
N ASP A 3 -8.28 7.10 -0.57
CA ASP A 3 -7.44 7.47 -1.72
C ASP A 3 -7.57 6.41 -2.84
N THR A 4 -7.28 6.80 -4.08
CA THR A 4 -7.05 5.84 -5.18
C THR A 4 -5.66 5.24 -5.02
N ALA A 5 -5.54 3.92 -4.90
CA ALA A 5 -4.25 3.23 -4.75
C ALA A 5 -4.39 1.70 -4.90
N ASP A 6 -3.24 1.05 -5.05
CA ASP A 6 -3.08 -0.40 -4.96
C ASP A 6 -3.09 -0.87 -3.49
N TYR A 7 -4.02 -1.76 -3.15
CA TYR A 7 -4.14 -2.33 -1.81
C TYR A 7 -4.00 -3.86 -1.83
N LYS A 8 -3.32 -4.40 -0.81
CA LYS A 8 -3.50 -5.80 -0.44
C LYS A 8 -4.82 -5.94 0.29
N VAL A 9 -5.64 -6.89 -0.14
CA VAL A 9 -6.90 -7.19 0.54
C VAL A 9 -6.65 -8.31 1.53
N GLU A 10 -6.97 -8.07 2.80
CA GLU A 10 -6.85 -9.09 3.84
C GLU A 10 -8.17 -9.26 4.58
N VAL A 11 -8.46 -10.51 4.95
CA VAL A 11 -9.66 -10.91 5.71
C VAL A 11 -9.26 -11.54 7.02
N ARG A 12 -10.01 -11.26 8.07
CA ARG A 12 -9.80 -11.85 9.39
C ARG A 12 -10.55 -13.18 9.46
N THR A 13 -9.85 -14.24 9.85
CA THR A 13 -10.45 -15.53 10.19
C THR A 13 -10.54 -15.69 11.70
N GLN A 14 -11.57 -16.42 12.14
CA GLN A 14 -11.78 -16.80 13.53
C GLN A 14 -11.27 -18.23 13.80
N ALA A 15 -11.07 -18.58 15.07
CA ALA A 15 -10.63 -19.91 15.44
C ALA A 15 -11.83 -20.87 15.53
N LEU A 16 -12.22 -21.47 14.39
CA LEU A 16 -13.38 -22.35 14.27
C LEU A 16 -12.99 -23.67 13.61
N ALA A 17 -13.25 -24.78 14.29
CA ALA A 17 -12.91 -26.12 13.81
C ALA A 17 -13.85 -26.62 12.70
N ASP A 18 -15.08 -26.13 12.66
CA ASP A 18 -16.13 -26.47 11.70
C ASP A 18 -16.25 -25.48 10.53
N ALA A 19 -15.31 -24.53 10.43
CA ALA A 19 -15.26 -23.62 9.29
C ALA A 19 -14.82 -24.34 8.00
N THR A 20 -15.18 -23.75 6.86
CA THR A 20 -14.75 -24.25 5.54
C THR A 20 -13.27 -23.99 5.28
N THR A 21 -12.62 -24.90 4.53
CA THR A 21 -11.25 -24.71 4.04
C THR A 21 -11.20 -23.95 2.71
N VAL A 22 -12.34 -23.65 2.10
CA VAL A 22 -12.46 -23.07 0.75
C VAL A 22 -13.48 -21.93 0.72
N ALA A 23 -13.49 -21.05 1.73
CA ALA A 23 -14.41 -19.92 1.79
C ALA A 23 -14.23 -19.02 0.56
N PRO A 24 -15.26 -18.84 -0.29
CA PRO A 24 -15.14 -18.08 -1.52
C PRO A 24 -15.30 -16.58 -1.24
N TYR A 25 -14.35 -15.79 -1.73
CA TYR A 25 -14.38 -14.34 -1.69
C TYR A 25 -14.37 -13.78 -3.12
N THR A 26 -15.28 -12.86 -3.40
CA THR A 26 -15.32 -12.10 -4.66
C THR A 26 -14.88 -10.67 -4.38
N VAL A 27 -13.88 -10.18 -5.11
CA VAL A 27 -13.37 -8.81 -5.00
C VAL A 27 -13.66 -8.07 -6.30
N THR A 28 -14.41 -6.98 -6.21
CA THR A 28 -14.60 -6.01 -7.29
C THR A 28 -13.68 -4.83 -7.03
N SER A 29 -12.79 -4.55 -7.97
CA SER A 29 -11.71 -3.55 -7.92
C SER A 29 -11.68 -2.72 -9.21
N GLY A 30 -10.72 -1.80 -9.34
CA GLY A 30 -10.46 -1.07 -10.58
C GLY A 30 -10.05 -1.98 -11.75
N GLU A 31 -9.54 -3.17 -11.43
CA GLU A 31 -9.12 -4.20 -12.40
C GLU A 31 -10.27 -5.11 -12.84
N GLY A 32 -11.50 -4.86 -12.35
CA GLY A 32 -12.65 -5.73 -12.53
C GLY A 32 -12.87 -6.66 -11.33
N THR A 33 -13.51 -7.80 -11.58
CA THR A 33 -13.92 -8.75 -10.53
C THR A 33 -13.04 -10.00 -10.54
N SER A 34 -12.47 -10.35 -9.38
CA SER A 34 -11.69 -11.55 -9.14
C SER A 34 -12.31 -12.41 -8.03
N THR A 35 -11.99 -13.71 -8.02
CA THR A 35 -12.39 -14.64 -6.96
C THR A 35 -11.18 -15.27 -6.27
N HIS A 36 -11.30 -15.50 -4.98
CA HIS A 36 -10.26 -16.06 -4.13
C HIS A 36 -10.86 -17.05 -3.13
N THR A 37 -10.09 -18.04 -2.69
CA THR A 37 -10.51 -18.97 -1.64
C THR A 37 -9.60 -18.85 -0.43
N ILE A 38 -10.19 -18.88 0.76
CA ILE A 38 -9.46 -18.84 2.04
C ILE A 38 -9.84 -20.05 2.88
N ASN A 39 -8.84 -20.70 3.44
CA ASN A 39 -9.04 -21.66 4.51
C ASN A 39 -9.39 -20.90 5.80
N GLN A 40 -10.59 -21.09 6.34
CA GLN A 40 -11.04 -20.44 7.58
C GLN A 40 -10.85 -21.29 8.84
N THR A 41 -10.32 -22.51 8.70
CA THR A 41 -9.98 -23.35 9.86
C THR A 41 -8.67 -22.91 10.52
N GLY A 42 -8.45 -23.38 11.76
CA GLY A 42 -7.22 -23.17 12.51
C GLY A 42 -7.30 -21.97 13.45
N THR A 43 -6.19 -21.26 13.63
CA THR A 43 -6.11 -20.10 14.53
C THR A 43 -6.59 -18.82 13.86
N ALA A 44 -7.06 -17.89 14.67
CA ALA A 44 -7.56 -16.62 14.18
C ALA A 44 -6.39 -15.76 13.62
N ALA A 45 -6.39 -15.51 12.31
CA ALA A 45 -5.31 -14.81 11.60
C ALA A 45 -5.86 -13.79 10.58
N TRP A 46 -5.06 -12.79 10.22
CA TRP A 46 -5.29 -12.03 8.98
C TRP A 46 -4.74 -12.84 7.82
N LYS A 47 -5.55 -13.07 6.78
CA LYS A 47 -5.18 -13.83 5.58
C LYS A 47 -5.38 -12.96 4.35
N GLN A 48 -4.37 -12.88 3.49
CA GLN A 48 -4.43 -12.11 2.25
C GLN A 48 -5.28 -12.85 1.21
N LEU A 49 -6.15 -12.11 0.50
CA LEU A 49 -6.84 -12.61 -0.69
C LEU A 49 -5.90 -12.49 -1.88
N GLY A 50 -5.57 -13.64 -2.50
CA GLY A 50 -4.58 -13.69 -3.57
C GLY A 50 -3.17 -13.28 -3.10
N THR A 51 -2.26 -13.09 -4.07
CA THR A 51 -0.85 -12.72 -3.80
C THR A 51 -0.52 -11.29 -4.21
N SER A 52 -1.29 -10.71 -5.15
CA SER A 52 -1.07 -9.38 -5.71
C SER A 52 -1.86 -8.28 -4.98
N GLN A 53 -1.43 -7.04 -5.17
CA GLN A 53 -2.26 -5.87 -4.85
C GLN A 53 -3.35 -5.71 -5.92
N LEU A 54 -4.44 -5.04 -5.54
CA LEU A 54 -5.53 -4.68 -6.43
C LEU A 54 -5.71 -3.17 -6.40
N ASP A 55 -5.90 -2.56 -7.57
CA ASP A 55 -6.20 -1.13 -7.68
C ASP A 55 -7.63 -0.86 -7.18
N PHE A 56 -7.77 0.18 -6.37
CA PHE A 56 -9.08 0.67 -5.96
C PHE A 56 -9.16 2.18 -6.11
N ALA A 57 -10.19 2.62 -6.83
CA ALA A 57 -10.55 4.03 -6.90
C ALA A 57 -11.07 4.55 -5.55
N LYS A 58 -10.80 5.83 -5.27
CA LYS A 58 -11.44 6.57 -4.18
C LYS A 58 -12.97 6.47 -4.29
N GLY A 59 -13.64 6.31 -3.14
CA GLY A 59 -15.10 6.14 -3.08
C GLY A 59 -15.52 4.75 -2.61
N ASN A 60 -16.68 4.26 -3.06
CA ASN A 60 -17.33 3.05 -2.54
C ASN A 60 -17.69 2.01 -3.62
N ALA A 61 -17.11 2.17 -4.83
CA ALA A 61 -17.32 1.26 -5.95
C ALA A 61 -16.70 -0.13 -5.69
N GLY A 62 -15.51 -0.18 -5.06
CA GLY A 62 -14.86 -1.44 -4.70
C GLY A 62 -15.67 -2.24 -3.69
N LYS A 63 -15.75 -3.56 -3.89
CA LYS A 63 -16.52 -4.48 -3.03
C LYS A 63 -15.74 -5.75 -2.74
N ILE A 64 -15.93 -6.29 -1.54
CA ILE A 64 -15.37 -7.57 -1.12
C ILE A 64 -16.53 -8.35 -0.52
N VAL A 65 -16.89 -9.47 -1.13
CA VAL A 65 -18.08 -10.26 -0.79
C VAL A 65 -17.63 -11.66 -0.41
N LEU A 66 -17.99 -12.10 0.79
CA LEU A 66 -17.88 -13.49 1.19
C LEU A 66 -19.12 -14.25 0.68
N GLY A 67 -18.90 -15.26 -0.14
CA GLY A 67 -19.94 -16.20 -0.56
C GLY A 67 -20.05 -17.37 0.42
N ASP A 68 -21.03 -18.23 0.19
CA ASP A 68 -21.15 -19.50 0.92
C ASP A 68 -20.71 -20.68 0.04
N THR A 69 -20.29 -21.77 0.68
CA THR A 69 -19.90 -23.01 -0.02
C THR A 69 -21.08 -23.93 -0.33
N GLY A 70 -22.25 -23.71 0.30
CA GLY A 70 -23.40 -24.60 0.19
C GLY A 70 -23.24 -25.95 0.90
N ASP A 71 -22.10 -26.18 1.56
CA ASP A 71 -21.85 -27.36 2.39
C ASP A 71 -22.50 -27.18 3.76
N SER A 72 -23.60 -27.90 4.01
CA SER A 72 -24.35 -27.83 5.27
C SER A 72 -23.59 -28.34 6.49
N THR A 73 -22.42 -28.98 6.30
CA THR A 73 -21.55 -29.45 7.37
C THR A 73 -20.43 -28.47 7.72
N LYS A 74 -20.28 -27.39 6.94
CA LYS A 74 -19.24 -26.38 7.12
C LYS A 74 -19.83 -24.99 7.31
N LYS A 75 -19.11 -24.15 8.03
CA LYS A 75 -19.47 -22.74 8.20
C LYS A 75 -18.60 -21.85 7.33
N THR A 76 -19.22 -20.87 6.70
CA THR A 76 -18.54 -19.73 6.09
C THR A 76 -18.79 -18.50 6.96
N VAL A 77 -17.74 -17.91 7.53
CA VAL A 77 -17.86 -16.89 8.58
C VAL A 77 -17.26 -15.56 8.13
N ALA A 78 -18.04 -14.49 8.25
CA ALA A 78 -17.58 -13.12 8.09
C ALA A 78 -17.13 -12.56 9.45
N ASP A 79 -16.04 -11.80 9.45
CA ASP A 79 -15.56 -11.07 10.61
C ASP A 79 -15.15 -9.66 10.20
N ALA A 80 -13.93 -9.50 9.67
CA ALA A 80 -13.40 -8.20 9.28
C ALA A 80 -12.61 -8.26 7.97
N VAL A 81 -12.52 -7.11 7.31
CA VAL A 81 -11.76 -6.88 6.09
C VAL A 81 -10.89 -5.66 6.32
N ARG A 82 -9.64 -5.69 5.83
CA ARG A 82 -8.78 -4.52 5.77
C ARG A 82 -8.10 -4.41 4.41
N LEU A 83 -7.91 -3.17 3.99
CA LEU A 83 -7.13 -2.79 2.82
C LEU A 83 -5.78 -2.28 3.33
N VAL A 84 -4.72 -3.01 3.01
CA VAL A 84 -3.36 -2.67 3.44
C VAL A 84 -2.64 -2.04 2.27
N ASN A 85 -2.25 -0.78 2.44
CA ASN A 85 -1.34 -0.12 1.49
C ASN A 85 0.08 -0.57 1.85
N ALA A 86 0.61 -1.51 1.06
CA ALA A 86 1.98 -1.95 1.24
C ALA A 86 2.96 -0.87 0.76
N ALA A 87 4.18 -0.85 1.30
CA ALA A 87 5.27 -0.02 0.79
C ALA A 87 5.78 -0.57 -0.57
N GLN A 88 4.88 -0.76 -1.53
CA GLN A 88 5.10 -1.34 -2.85
C GLN A 88 4.18 -0.62 -3.83
N ILE A 89 4.70 -0.38 -5.03
CA ILE A 89 3.98 0.25 -6.15
C ILE A 89 4.09 -0.69 -7.34
N ARG A 90 2.97 -0.94 -8.03
CA ARG A 90 2.97 -1.58 -9.34
C ARG A 90 3.29 -0.52 -10.39
N LYS A 91 4.20 -0.86 -11.30
CA LYS A 91 4.49 -0.08 -12.51
C LYS A 91 4.08 -0.90 -13.72
N ASP A 92 3.14 -0.41 -14.51
CA ASP A 92 2.62 -1.15 -15.65
C ASP A 92 3.49 -0.98 -16.90
N LYS A 93 3.38 -1.94 -17.83
CA LYS A 93 4.10 -1.88 -19.10
C LYS A 93 3.64 -0.65 -19.90
N GLY A 94 4.59 0.18 -20.31
CA GLY A 94 4.32 1.38 -21.10
C GLY A 94 3.99 2.61 -20.27
N GLU A 95 3.99 2.51 -18.94
CA GLU A 95 3.88 3.67 -18.07
C GLU A 95 5.14 4.53 -18.14
N TYR A 96 5.00 5.83 -18.34
CA TYR A 96 6.11 6.79 -18.43
C TYR A 96 6.80 7.03 -17.08
N ASN A 97 7.84 7.85 -17.09
CA ASN A 97 8.57 8.27 -15.88
C ASN A 97 7.64 9.10 -14.99
N GLN A 98 7.59 8.76 -13.70
CA GLN A 98 6.76 9.44 -12.72
C GLN A 98 7.38 9.37 -11.32
N TRP A 99 6.91 10.24 -10.43
CA TRP A 99 7.23 10.19 -9.02
C TRP A 99 6.46 9.06 -8.32
N HIS A 100 7.17 8.28 -7.51
CA HIS A 100 6.59 7.20 -6.70
C HIS A 100 6.59 7.56 -5.22
N ASN A 101 5.47 7.30 -4.54
CA ASN A 101 5.30 7.58 -3.11
C ASN A 101 5.06 6.28 -2.33
N PHE A 102 6.07 5.83 -1.58
CA PHE A 102 5.97 4.60 -0.79
C PHE A 102 5.43 4.89 0.61
N ARG A 103 4.34 4.21 1.01
CA ARG A 103 3.77 4.34 2.36
C ARG A 103 4.60 3.54 3.36
N VAL A 104 5.45 4.20 4.13
CA VAL A 104 6.36 3.58 5.11
C VAL A 104 5.95 3.72 6.58
N ALA A 105 4.73 4.22 6.83
CA ALA A 105 4.28 4.60 8.18
C ALA A 105 4.35 3.47 9.21
N ASP A 106 3.96 2.23 8.86
CA ASP A 106 4.02 1.08 9.78
C ASP A 106 5.47 0.76 10.19
N THR A 107 6.38 0.71 9.21
CA THR A 107 7.81 0.47 9.45
C THR A 107 8.42 1.56 10.33
N VAL A 108 8.14 2.83 10.00
CA VAL A 108 8.60 3.98 10.81
C VAL A 108 8.03 3.90 12.23
N GLN A 109 6.76 3.55 12.39
CA GLN A 109 6.13 3.44 13.70
C GLN A 109 6.78 2.36 14.56
N LYS A 110 7.20 1.24 13.96
CA LYS A 110 7.94 0.19 14.66
C LYS A 110 9.29 0.67 15.14
N TRP A 111 10.03 1.43 14.33
CA TRP A 111 11.28 2.06 14.74
C TRP A 111 11.07 3.01 15.93
N VAL A 112 10.06 3.87 15.86
CA VAL A 112 9.73 4.82 16.93
C VAL A 112 9.34 4.10 18.22
N SER A 113 8.59 3.00 18.13
CA SER A 113 8.21 2.19 19.29
C SER A 113 9.32 1.28 19.83
N GLY A 114 10.48 1.22 19.16
CA GLY A 114 11.57 0.29 19.51
C GLY A 114 11.27 -1.19 19.27
N THR A 115 10.23 -1.52 18.49
CA THR A 115 9.84 -2.91 18.18
C THR A 115 10.55 -3.46 16.94
N ALA A 116 11.24 -2.62 16.18
CA ALA A 116 12.14 -3.00 15.11
C ALA A 116 13.37 -2.08 15.08
N ALA A 117 14.53 -2.62 14.73
CA ALA A 117 15.74 -1.84 14.50
C ALA A 117 15.60 -0.98 13.23
N ASN A 118 16.15 0.24 13.26
CA ASN A 118 16.18 1.12 12.11
C ASN A 118 17.43 0.85 11.26
N HIS A 119 17.24 0.27 10.09
CA HIS A 119 18.29 0.03 9.09
C HIS A 119 18.12 0.88 7.82
N GLY A 120 17.22 1.88 7.86
CA GLY A 120 16.85 2.65 6.68
C GLY A 120 15.92 1.89 5.72
N PHE A 121 15.85 2.38 4.48
CA PHE A 121 15.03 1.81 3.42
C PHE A 121 15.89 1.44 2.21
N VAL A 122 15.56 0.31 1.58
CA VAL A 122 16.07 -0.09 0.27
C VAL A 122 14.87 -0.33 -0.64
N ILE A 123 14.94 0.22 -1.86
CA ILE A 123 13.96 -0.04 -2.91
C ILE A 123 14.53 -1.13 -3.81
N LYS A 124 13.74 -2.16 -4.06
CA LYS A 124 14.09 -3.25 -4.98
C LYS A 124 12.89 -3.65 -5.83
N ALA A 125 13.15 -4.32 -6.94
CA ALA A 125 12.09 -4.97 -7.69
C ALA A 125 11.52 -6.14 -6.88
N VAL A 126 10.22 -6.41 -7.04
CA VAL A 126 9.57 -7.55 -6.38
C VAL A 126 10.10 -8.87 -6.95
N ASP A 127 10.29 -8.92 -8.27
CA ASP A 127 10.91 -10.03 -8.99
C ASP A 127 12.22 -9.55 -9.63
N GLU A 128 13.33 -10.16 -9.22
CA GLU A 128 14.69 -9.92 -9.74
C GLU A 128 15.24 -11.17 -10.46
N SER A 129 14.36 -12.12 -10.82
CA SER A 129 14.75 -13.33 -11.55
C SER A 129 15.25 -13.02 -12.97
N SER A 130 15.96 -13.97 -13.58
CA SER A 130 16.44 -13.85 -14.96
C SER A 130 15.31 -13.75 -16.00
N THR A 131 14.08 -14.13 -15.63
CA THR A 131 12.87 -14.04 -16.44
C THR A 131 12.02 -12.81 -16.13
N ALA A 132 12.41 -12.00 -15.14
CA ALA A 132 11.72 -10.76 -14.80
C ALA A 132 11.77 -9.75 -15.95
N LEU A 133 10.83 -8.80 -15.94
CA LEU A 133 10.81 -7.72 -16.93
C LEU A 133 12.16 -6.98 -16.94
N THR A 134 12.83 -7.00 -18.10
CA THR A 134 14.10 -6.32 -18.30
C THR A 134 13.87 -4.81 -18.36
N GLY A 135 14.68 -4.03 -17.64
CA GLY A 135 14.49 -2.58 -17.53
C GLY A 135 13.73 -2.13 -16.28
N GLY A 136 13.91 -2.85 -15.16
CA GLY A 136 13.34 -2.52 -13.85
C GLY A 136 13.52 -1.05 -13.41
N PRO A 137 12.81 -0.62 -12.36
CA PRO A 137 12.65 0.80 -12.05
C PRO A 137 14.01 1.47 -11.82
N ARG A 138 14.32 2.48 -12.64
CA ARG A 138 15.41 3.43 -12.39
C ARG A 138 14.83 4.64 -11.68
N TYR A 139 15.42 4.99 -10.54
CA TYR A 139 15.07 6.20 -9.79
C TYR A 139 16.23 7.17 -9.89
N GLU A 140 15.93 8.35 -10.40
CA GLU A 140 16.85 9.47 -10.55
C GLU A 140 16.36 10.63 -9.65
N ALA A 141 17.26 11.52 -9.25
CA ALA A 141 16.84 12.81 -8.69
C ALA A 141 16.10 13.65 -9.76
N GLY A 142 15.15 14.47 -9.32
CA GLY A 142 14.45 15.44 -10.18
C GLY A 142 15.13 16.81 -10.24
N ASP A 143 16.38 16.92 -9.76
CA ASP A 143 17.14 18.15 -9.83
C ASP A 143 17.60 18.35 -11.28
N GLY A 144 17.57 19.60 -11.78
CA GLY A 144 18.01 19.89 -13.14
C GLY A 144 19.53 19.75 -13.24
N ASP A 145 20.00 18.96 -14.22
CA ASP A 145 21.43 18.85 -14.50
C ASP A 145 22.01 20.24 -14.82
N TYR A 146 22.90 20.73 -13.96
CA TYR A 146 23.64 21.97 -14.22
C TYR A 146 25.04 21.63 -14.71
N GLY A 147 25.45 22.14 -15.87
CA GLY A 147 26.84 22.02 -16.33
C GLY A 147 27.26 20.66 -16.93
N GLY A 148 26.32 19.80 -17.33
CA GLY A 148 26.63 18.53 -18.02
C GLY A 148 26.96 17.37 -17.09
N GLU A 149 26.59 17.47 -15.81
CA GLU A 149 26.59 16.34 -14.87
C GLU A 149 25.59 15.28 -15.38
N THR A 150 25.98 14.01 -15.37
CA THR A 150 25.18 12.88 -15.92
C THR A 150 24.74 11.90 -14.84
N SER A 151 24.84 12.26 -13.55
CA SER A 151 24.67 11.35 -12.43
C SER A 151 23.74 11.95 -11.37
N THR A 152 22.44 11.68 -11.52
CA THR A 152 21.36 12.12 -10.62
C THR A 152 21.03 11.05 -9.58
N ILE A 153 21.79 11.00 -8.47
CA ILE A 153 21.48 10.04 -7.39
C ILE A 153 20.09 10.33 -6.76
N PRO A 154 19.26 9.32 -6.48
CA PRO A 154 17.90 9.52 -5.96
C PRO A 154 17.91 10.22 -4.59
N ARG A 155 17.04 11.23 -4.42
CA ARG A 155 16.86 11.94 -3.15
C ARG A 155 15.74 11.32 -2.31
N LEU A 156 16.04 10.92 -1.08
CA LEU A 156 15.03 10.49 -0.11
C LEU A 156 14.43 11.72 0.58
N THR A 157 13.14 11.98 0.36
CA THR A 157 12.37 12.96 1.15
C THR A 157 11.48 12.19 2.12
N VAL A 158 11.62 12.42 3.42
CA VAL A 158 10.74 11.81 4.42
C VAL A 158 9.87 12.87 5.07
N SER A 159 8.55 12.72 4.90
CA SER A 159 7.55 13.58 5.52
C SER A 159 6.89 12.85 6.69
N TYR A 160 6.90 13.47 7.87
CA TYR A 160 6.28 12.93 9.08
C TYR A 160 5.18 13.87 9.58
N GLY A 161 4.05 13.33 10.02
CA GLY A 161 2.94 14.06 10.65
C GLY A 161 1.57 13.81 10.02
N LYS A 162 0.50 14.09 10.78
CA LYS A 162 -0.83 14.34 10.19
C LYS A 162 -0.69 15.63 9.39
N VAL A 163 -1.25 15.72 8.18
CA VAL A 163 -1.33 16.99 7.44
C VAL A 163 -2.23 17.94 8.24
N GLY A 164 -1.66 18.61 9.23
CA GLY A 164 -2.18 19.85 9.77
C GLY A 164 -1.86 20.97 8.78
N THR A 165 -2.61 22.06 8.84
CA THR A 165 -2.47 23.22 7.96
C THR A 165 -0.99 23.61 7.82
N SER A 166 -0.51 23.65 6.58
CA SER A 166 0.88 23.99 6.27
C SER A 166 1.03 25.49 6.43
N LEU A 167 1.84 25.92 7.39
CA LEU A 167 2.20 27.33 7.51
C LEU A 167 2.94 27.77 6.24
N ASN A 168 2.36 28.69 5.48
CA ASN A 168 3.03 29.28 4.33
C ASN A 168 4.25 30.08 4.79
N SER A 169 5.28 30.16 3.94
CA SER A 169 6.43 31.02 4.22
C SER A 169 5.97 32.49 4.34
N PRO A 170 6.32 33.21 5.43
CA PRO A 170 5.94 34.61 5.57
C PRO A 170 6.51 35.46 4.44
N THR A 171 5.65 36.22 3.78
CA THR A 171 6.04 37.16 2.71
C THR A 171 6.27 38.57 3.23
N VAL A 172 5.84 38.87 4.46
CA VAL A 172 5.93 40.19 5.10
C VAL A 172 6.42 40.05 6.54
N VAL A 173 7.40 40.86 6.93
CA VAL A 173 7.94 40.92 8.30
C VAL A 173 7.81 42.34 8.84
N HIS A 174 7.12 42.48 9.98
CA HIS A 174 6.99 43.73 10.72
C HIS A 174 7.93 43.75 11.94
N SER A 175 8.14 44.92 12.55
CA SER A 175 8.90 45.00 13.82
C SER A 175 8.24 44.22 14.97
N THR A 176 6.96 43.90 14.83
CA THR A 176 6.16 43.10 15.77
C THR A 176 6.11 41.60 15.40
N GLY A 177 6.74 41.18 14.31
CA GLY A 177 6.80 39.79 13.87
C GLY A 177 6.34 39.55 12.42
N PRO A 178 6.58 38.34 11.88
CA PRO A 178 6.15 37.95 10.54
C PRO A 178 4.62 37.71 10.48
N GLU A 179 4.00 38.07 9.36
CA GLU A 179 2.61 37.68 9.08
C GLU A 179 2.53 36.17 8.80
N LEU A 180 1.67 35.47 9.53
CA LEU A 180 1.49 34.03 9.42
C LEU A 180 0.20 33.74 8.66
N SER A 181 0.25 32.83 7.68
CA SER A 181 -0.92 32.27 7.00
C SER A 181 -0.78 30.76 6.89
N TRP A 182 -1.90 30.05 6.96
CA TRP A 182 -1.98 28.59 7.08
C TRP A 182 -2.79 27.95 5.96
#